data_AF-A0A9W4SVG3-F1
#
_entry.id   AF-A0A9W4SVG3-F1
#
_cell.length_a   1.000
_cell.length_b   1.000
_cell.length_c   1.000
_cell.angle_alpha   90.00
_cell.angle_beta   90.00
_cell.angle_gamma   90.00
#
_symmetry.space_group_name_H-M   'P 1'
#
loop_
_entity.id
_entity.type
_entity.pdbx_description
1 polymer ?
#
loop_
_entity_poly.entity_id
_entity_poly.type
_entity_poly.pdbx_seq_one_letter_code
_entity_poly.pdbx_strand_id
1 'polypeptide(L)' 'MDLCIARNSKSPFFLYELAKNVISAEWKNIKLVVDFVKRKEFRIKYRNNNSLYLVCPEEFFQKYDTAYDNNNRFSKEKY' A
#
# COMPACT_ATOMS: atom_id res chain seq x y z
N MET A 1 5.96 -3.03 -13.55
CA MET A 1 4.59 -2.59 -13.88
C MET A 1 4.13 -3.52 -14.99
N ASP A 2 3.52 -4.65 -14.64
CA ASP A 2 2.92 -5.50 -15.66
C ASP A 2 1.61 -4.83 -16.07
N LEU A 3 1.70 -4.05 -17.16
CA LEU A 3 0.54 -3.58 -17.89
C LEU A 3 -0.31 -4.82 -18.19
N CYS A 4 -1.54 -4.91 -17.65
CA CYS A 4 -2.42 -6.05 -17.93
C CYS A 4 -2.39 -6.35 -19.43
N ILE A 5 -2.24 -7.63 -19.79
CA ILE A 5 -2.13 -8.11 -21.18
C ILE A 5 -3.30 -7.58 -22.03
N ALA A 6 -4.48 -7.39 -21.43
CA ALA A 6 -5.67 -6.82 -22.06
C ALA A 6 -5.59 -5.31 -22.38
N ARG A 7 -4.64 -4.57 -21.81
CA ARG A 7 -4.43 -3.13 -22.04
C ARG A 7 -3.27 -2.84 -22.99
N ASN A 8 -2.48 -3.85 -23.36
CA ASN A 8 -1.40 -3.69 -24.31
C ASN A 8 -1.95 -3.84 -25.73
N SER A 9 -1.96 -2.76 -26.53
CA SER A 9 -2.47 -2.78 -27.91
C SER A 9 -1.67 -3.70 -28.84
N LYS A 10 -0.46 -4.11 -28.46
CA LYS A 10 0.35 -5.10 -29.18
C LYS A 10 0.04 -6.54 -28.79
N SER A 11 -0.84 -6.75 -27.81
CA SER A 11 -1.23 -8.08 -27.33
C SER A 11 -2.33 -8.68 -28.21
N PRO A 12 -2.28 -9.98 -28.53
CA PRO A 12 -3.38 -10.67 -29.21
C PRO A 12 -4.66 -10.75 -28.34
N PHE A 13 -4.56 -10.46 -27.04
CA PHE A 13 -5.69 -10.44 -26.10
C PHE A 13 -6.09 -9.01 -25.70
N PHE A 14 -5.79 -8.00 -26.54
CA PHE A 14 -6.16 -6.61 -26.26
C PHE A 14 -7.69 -6.47 -26.16
N LEU A 15 -8.16 -6.08 -24.98
CA LEU A 15 -9.57 -5.85 -24.69
C LEU A 15 -9.69 -4.69 -23.70
N TYR A 16 -9.76 -3.48 -24.26
CA TYR A 16 -9.71 -2.23 -23.51
C TYR A 16 -10.82 -2.11 -22.46
N GLU A 17 -12.07 -2.45 -22.82
CA GLU A 17 -13.22 -2.35 -21.91
C GLU A 17 -13.07 -3.26 -20.68
N LEU A 18 -12.58 -4.49 -20.88
CA LEU A 18 -12.30 -5.40 -19.76
C LEU A 18 -11.19 -4.84 -18.86
N ALA A 19 -10.08 -4.39 -19.45
CA ALA A 19 -8.97 -3.81 -18.69
C ALA A 19 -9.41 -2.58 -17.88
N LYS A 20 -10.22 -1.71 -18.48
CA LYS A 20 -10.78 -0.51 -17.84
C LYS A 20 -11.67 -0.87 -16.65
N ASN A 21 -12.53 -1.89 -16.79
CA ASN A 21 -13.40 -2.35 -15.72
C ASN A 21 -12.60 -2.92 -14.54
N VAL A 22 -11.59 -3.75 -14.81
CA VAL A 22 -10.71 -4.31 -13.77
C VAL A 22 -9.97 -3.19 -13.02
N ILE A 23 -9.38 -2.23 -13.74
CA ILE A 23 -8.69 -1.10 -13.13
C ILE A 23 -9.65 -0.25 -12.30
N SER A 24 -10.86 0.01 -12.79
CA SER A 24 -11.88 0.77 -12.06
C SER A 24 -12.25 0.09 -10.73
N ALA A 25 -12.42 -1.24 -10.74
CA ALA A 25 -12.67 -2.02 -9.52
C ALA A 25 -11.47 -1.96 -8.55
N GLU A 26 -10.25 -2.10 -9.06
CA GLU A 26 -9.02 -2.00 -8.27
C GLU A 26 -8.89 -0.62 -7.60
N TRP A 27 -9.21 0.45 -8.32
CA TRP A 27 -9.21 1.82 -7.78
C TRP A 27 -10.25 2.02 -6.68
N LYS A 28 -11.44 1.42 -6.81
CA LYS A 28 -12.45 1.45 -5.73
C LYS A 28 -11.93 0.76 -4.48
N ASN A 29 -11.28 -0.39 -4.62
CA ASN A 29 -10.70 -1.11 -3.49
C ASN A 29 -9.58 -0.31 -2.82
N ILE A 30 -8.67 0.29 -3.59
CA ILE A 30 -7.62 1.16 -3.03
C ILE A 30 -8.21 2.35 -2.29
N LYS A 31 -9.28 2.98 -2.80
CA LYS A 31 -9.97 4.07 -2.09
C LYS A 31 -10.51 3.62 -0.73
N LEU A 32 -11.15 2.45 -0.68
CA LEU A 32 -11.65 1.88 0.59
C LEU A 32 -10.53 1.63 1.59
N VAL A 33 -9.39 1.09 1.14
CA VAL A 33 -8.21 0.87 1.98
C VAL A 33 -7.64 2.21 2.47
N VAL A 34 -7.53 3.22 1.61
CA VAL A 34 -7.09 4.58 1.99
C VAL A 34 -7.97 5.15 3.11
N ASP A 35 -9.29 5.04 2.97
CA ASP A 35 -10.22 5.56 3.97
C ASP A 35 -10.12 4.75 5.28
N PHE A 36 -9.91 3.43 5.20
CA PHE A 36 -9.70 2.57 6.36
C PHE A 36 -8.44 2.95 7.15
N VAL A 37 -7.29 3.09 6.47
CA VAL A 37 -6.03 3.38 7.15
C VAL A 37 -5.98 4.79 7.73
N LYS A 38 -6.63 5.77 7.07
CA LYS A 38 -6.81 7.12 7.61
C LYS A 38 -7.61 7.13 8.91
N ARG A 39 -8.69 6.34 9.00
CA ARG A 39 -9.47 6.18 10.24
C ARG A 39 -8.68 5.52 11.37
N LYS A 40 -7.60 4.80 11.04
CA LYS A 40 -6.65 4.21 11.99
C LYS A 40 -5.44 5.14 12.26
N GLU A 41 -5.50 6.38 11.81
CA GLU A 41 -4.47 7.42 12.00
C GLU A 41 -3.14 7.16 11.29
N PHE A 42 -3.09 6.16 10.41
CA PHE A 42 -1.93 5.94 9.55
C PHE A 42 -1.81 7.10 8.56
N ARG A 43 -0.58 7.60 8.39
CA ARG A 43 -0.26 8.57 7.35
C ARG A 43 0.13 7.82 6.08
N ILE A 44 -0.19 8.38 4.91
CA ILE A 44 0.17 7.77 3.63
C ILE A 44 1.42 8.49 3.11
N LYS A 45 2.55 7.78 3.01
CA LYS A 45 3.81 8.30 2.48
C LYS A 45 3.73 8.40 0.95
N TYR A 46 3.28 7.31 0.32
CA TYR A 46 3.14 7.19 -1.13
C TYR A 46 1.98 6.28 -1.51
N ARG A 47 1.42 6.51 -2.68
CA ARG A 47 0.40 5.65 -3.30
C ARG A 47 0.84 5.27 -4.71
N ASN A 48 0.74 3.99 -5.03
CA ASN A 48 0.87 3.46 -6.38
C ASN A 48 -0.49 2.91 -6.86
N ASN A 49 -0.57 2.38 -8.08
CA ASN A 49 -1.81 1.85 -8.66
C ASN A 49 -2.48 0.77 -7.80
N ASN A 50 -1.70 -0.09 -7.14
CA ASN A 50 -2.22 -1.24 -6.38
C ASN A 50 -1.56 -1.40 -5.00
N SER A 51 -0.76 -0.44 -4.57
CA SER A 51 -0.07 -0.49 -3.27
C SER A 51 -0.04 0.87 -2.58
N LEU A 52 0.04 0.83 -1.25
CA LEU A 52 0.13 1.99 -0.39
C LEU A 52 1.36 1.84 0.50
N TYR A 53 2.15 2.91 0.60
CA TYR A 53 3.22 3.01 1.56
C TYR A 53 2.73 3.84 2.74
N LEU A 54 2.64 3.23 3.90
CA LEU A 54 2.04 3.83 5.09
C LEU A 54 3.11 4.15 6.13
N VAL A 55 2.91 5.23 6.87
CA VAL A 55 3.62 5.53 8.11
C VAL A 55 2.66 5.26 9.25
N CYS A 56 3.04 4.32 10.10
CA CYS A 56 2.25 3.89 11.23
C CYS A 56 2.38 4.88 12.39
N PRO A 57 1.32 5.10 13.18
CA PRO A 57 1.47 5.79 14.47
C PRO A 57 2.40 5.02 15.39
N GLU A 58 3.20 5.74 16.17
CA GLU A 58 4.25 5.16 17.03
C GLU A 58 3.68 4.19 18.09
N GLU A 59 2.45 4.46 18.54
CA GLU A 59 1.70 3.68 19.53
C GLU A 59 1.55 2.19 19.14
N PHE A 60 1.44 1.88 17.84
CA PHE A 60 1.27 0.50 17.37
C PHE A 60 2.52 -0.35 17.59
N PHE A 61 3.71 0.26 17.61
CA PHE A 61 4.97 -0.43 17.81
C PHE A 61 5.52 -0.27 19.21
N GLN A 62 4.95 0.61 20.04
CA GLN A 62 5.47 0.94 21.37
C GLN A 62 5.76 -0.28 22.24
N LYS A 63 4.88 -1.29 22.27
CA LYS A 63 5.12 -2.55 23.00
C LYS A 63 6.37 -3.29 22.51
N TYR A 64 6.54 -3.35 21.19
CA TYR A 64 7.67 -4.04 20.56
C TYR A 64 8.96 -3.24 20.68
N ASP A 65 8.89 -1.92 20.50
CA ASP A 65 9.99 -1.00 20.73
C ASP A 65 10.49 -1.11 22.17
N THR A 66 9.58 -1.11 23.14
CA THR A 66 9.92 -1.29 24.56
C THR A 66 10.58 -2.65 24.83
N ALA A 67 10.05 -3.73 24.24
CA ALA A 67 10.66 -5.05 24.36
C ALA A 67 12.03 -5.15 23.66
N TYR A 68 12.24 -4.41 22.59
CA TYR A 68 13.50 -4.33 21.87
C TYR A 68 14.55 -3.58 22.68
N ASP A 69 14.20 -2.38 23.17
CA ASP A 69 15.09 -1.52 23.97
C ASP A 69 15.48 -2.18 25.29
N ASN A 70 14.53 -2.86 25.96
CA ASN A 70 14.79 -3.60 27.21
C ASN A 70 15.75 -4.79 27.03
N ASN A 71 15.96 -5.27 25.81
CA ASN A 71 16.88 -6.38 25.50
C ASN A 71 18.30 -5.89 25.13
N ASN A 72 18.60 -4.60 25.33
CA ASN A 72 19.95 -4.03 25.22
C ASN A 72 20.63 -4.23 23.84
N ARG A 73 19.84 -4.38 22.78
CA ARG A 73 20.33 -4.61 21.41
C ARG A 73 20.22 -3.34 20.59
N PHE A 74 21.26 -2.50 20.67
CA PHE A 74 21.59 -1.36 19.79
C PHE A 74 20.57 -0.20 19.75
N SER A 75 21.11 1.02 19.72
CA SER A 75 20.33 2.25 19.57
C SER A 75 19.63 2.29 18.22
N LYS A 76 18.33 2.61 18.22
CA LYS A 76 17.52 2.82 17.01
C LYS A 76 18.19 3.88 16.12
N GLU A 77 18.93 3.46 15.10
CA GLU A 77 19.42 4.38 14.06
C GLU A 77 18.19 4.97 13.37
N LYS A 78 18.11 6.31 13.32
CA LYS A 78 17.00 7.03 12.69
C LYS A 78 16.91 6.63 11.21
N TYR A 79 15.90 5.83 10.87
CA TYR A 79 15.50 5.51 9.49
C TYR A 79 14.58 6.59 8.89
#